data_AF-A0A0D9NLK3-F1
#
_entry.id   AF-A0A0D9NLK3-F1
#
_cell.length_a   1.000
_cell.length_b   1.000
_cell.length_c   1.000
_cell.angle_alpha   90.00
_cell.angle_beta   90.00
_cell.angle_gamma   90.00
#
_symmetry.space_group_name_H-M   'P 1'
#
loop_
_entity.id
_entity.type
_entity.pdbx_description
1 polymer ?
#
loop_
_entity_poly.entity_id
_entity_poly.type
_entity_poly.pdbx_seq_one_letter_code
_entity_poly.pdbx_strand_id
1 'polypeptide(L)'
;MATEPIPYDTPALKPPAGIESNFIDPPSLHAWTLGVGTTCMAIMTLAVAIRTYTKAIIIKEMRHEDYVAIVALLCNVFQMIYPPSMGAAKYFVCIQLKRIFSPRRSSGGAVRWALNGLIAATIMYSIACFFTFTFQCIPRDKIWNPEVAGKCIDNSAGVLSAGLINLLLDLGILVVPVWAIWHLQMPLKRKIGAMSVFAIGIFTCTIAAFGVAYRIPLLRDADQTIAIARVGLWTLAELVGTTVVGCMPMFPRFYEKSALIQGPISTIQSVTSLLTLRSQRSPAVYSSKNSQLSRRPPFTKSADPVVVTMDFTRDEIRLRPESIELREALVLVATAVLRRYFSAISDVPGPFWASITRLWHIYYIYNGDHNTRVMKLHKKHGHFVRIAPNEVSISHPDGPDLLLQKPLRKGDWYRVFTIPDYTYATPQSTLDPKEKMERSRMFAPGFILSYLLRSEAHFDVNMTHLFDWMDEYSKTHEPTHLDKFFSYVTFDNAGDAIFSRSFGFTKAGQDIGGSIANSRSLNCYMAIAGYHVWIHRLFVANPIITWSGLLPMGHLFKTSMEALRQRKKDPDARFDIVAHWLKAHHERPDLFSYRDVEAQTTTSIAAASDTLSCLLIAPKSINTD
;
A
#
# COMPACT_ATOMS: atom_id res chain seq x y z
N MET A 1 38.24 -43.36 -8.36
CA MET A 1 39.05 -42.40 -9.14
C MET A 1 38.71 -41.02 -8.62
N ALA A 2 39.70 -40.29 -8.10
CA ALA A 2 39.51 -38.95 -7.57
C ALA A 2 39.08 -38.00 -8.69
N THR A 3 37.93 -37.32 -8.52
CA THR A 3 37.49 -36.25 -9.42
C THR A 3 38.16 -34.95 -8.99
N GLU A 4 39.02 -34.42 -9.83
CA GLU A 4 39.64 -33.10 -9.67
C GLU A 4 38.57 -31.99 -9.51
N PRO A 5 38.88 -30.90 -8.77
CA PRO A 5 37.97 -29.76 -8.65
C PRO A 5 37.76 -29.10 -10.02
N ILE A 6 36.50 -28.95 -10.41
CA ILE A 6 36.09 -28.35 -11.68
C ILE A 6 36.50 -26.86 -11.69
N PRO A 7 37.23 -26.37 -12.71
CA PRO A 7 37.60 -24.96 -12.82
C PRO A 7 36.36 -24.06 -12.93
N TYR A 8 36.36 -22.92 -12.23
CA TYR A 8 35.28 -21.92 -12.23
C TYR A 8 34.99 -21.29 -13.61
N ASP A 9 35.83 -21.56 -14.62
CA ASP A 9 35.73 -21.02 -15.98
C ASP A 9 35.05 -21.98 -16.98
N THR A 10 34.48 -23.09 -16.49
CA THR A 10 33.76 -24.03 -17.35
C THR A 10 32.25 -23.76 -17.30
N PRO A 11 31.57 -23.62 -18.45
CA PRO A 11 30.13 -23.40 -18.46
C PRO A 11 29.42 -24.62 -17.86
N ALA A 12 28.35 -24.38 -17.10
CA ALA A 12 27.54 -25.44 -16.48
C ALA A 12 26.96 -26.43 -17.51
N LEU A 13 26.87 -26.03 -18.79
CA LEU A 13 26.48 -26.83 -19.95
C LEU A 13 27.37 -26.49 -21.15
N LYS A 14 27.66 -27.47 -22.01
CA LYS A 14 28.38 -27.20 -23.27
C LYS A 14 27.49 -26.34 -24.19
N PRO A 15 27.99 -25.22 -24.74
CA PRO A 15 27.21 -24.39 -25.62
C PRO A 15 26.85 -25.13 -26.92
N PRO A 16 25.71 -24.80 -27.56
CA PRO A 16 25.34 -25.37 -28.86
C PRO A 16 26.42 -25.13 -29.92
N ALA A 17 26.53 -26.04 -30.89
CA ALA A 17 27.60 -26.03 -31.88
C ALA A 17 27.69 -24.68 -32.62
N GLY A 18 28.83 -24.01 -32.51
CA GLY A 18 29.12 -22.74 -33.18
C GLY A 18 28.93 -21.47 -32.33
N ILE A 19 28.58 -21.57 -31.04
CA ILE A 19 28.44 -20.42 -30.13
C ILE A 19 29.47 -20.54 -29.00
N GLU A 20 30.29 -19.50 -28.79
CA GLU A 20 31.19 -19.41 -27.64
C GLU A 20 30.46 -18.78 -26.43
N SER A 21 30.66 -19.34 -25.24
CA SER A 21 30.05 -18.85 -24.00
C SER A 21 30.67 -17.51 -23.59
N ASN A 22 29.88 -16.42 -23.62
CA ASN A 22 30.32 -15.10 -23.18
C ASN A 22 30.10 -14.92 -21.67
N PHE A 23 31.18 -14.98 -20.89
CA PHE A 23 31.17 -14.79 -19.43
C PHE A 23 31.41 -13.34 -18.99
N ILE A 24 31.78 -12.45 -19.91
CA ILE A 24 32.19 -11.07 -19.61
C ILE A 24 30.99 -10.11 -19.61
N ASP A 25 30.01 -10.33 -20.51
CA ASP A 25 28.76 -9.53 -20.56
C ASP A 25 27.58 -10.32 -21.18
N PRO A 26 26.86 -11.14 -20.39
CA PRO A 26 25.73 -11.90 -20.91
C PRO A 26 24.54 -10.99 -21.23
N PRO A 27 23.85 -11.16 -22.38
CA PRO A 27 22.69 -10.35 -22.72
C PRO A 27 21.56 -10.54 -21.68
N SER A 28 21.35 -9.52 -20.84
CA SER A 28 20.39 -9.59 -19.74
C SER A 28 19.00 -9.11 -20.17
N LEU A 29 18.00 -9.97 -20.06
CA LEU A 29 16.58 -9.60 -20.20
C LEU A 29 16.02 -8.94 -18.95
N HIS A 30 16.86 -8.73 -17.93
CA HIS A 30 16.46 -8.28 -16.60
C HIS A 30 15.69 -6.95 -16.63
N ALA A 31 16.14 -5.98 -17.43
CA ALA A 31 15.47 -4.69 -17.57
C ALA A 31 14.05 -4.82 -18.19
N TRP A 32 13.90 -5.70 -19.17
CA TRP A 32 12.60 -6.00 -19.79
C TRP A 32 11.68 -6.76 -18.84
N THR A 33 12.22 -7.74 -18.10
CA THR A 33 11.48 -8.50 -17.10
C THR A 33 10.97 -7.59 -15.97
N LEU A 34 11.82 -6.66 -15.51
CA LEU A 34 11.44 -5.67 -14.49
C LEU A 34 10.43 -4.66 -15.03
N GLY A 35 10.64 -4.13 -16.23
CA GLY A 35 9.75 -3.13 -16.84
C GLY A 35 8.35 -3.67 -17.15
N VAL A 36 8.26 -4.87 -17.73
CA VAL A 36 6.96 -5.50 -18.01
C VAL A 36 6.28 -5.94 -16.72
N GLY A 37 7.02 -6.56 -15.79
CA GLY A 37 6.49 -7.01 -14.50
C GLY A 37 5.89 -5.86 -13.67
N THR A 38 6.62 -4.75 -13.55
CA THR A 38 6.16 -3.56 -12.81
C THR A 38 4.93 -2.91 -13.46
N THR A 39 4.92 -2.79 -14.79
CA THR A 39 3.77 -2.21 -15.52
C THR A 39 2.52 -3.09 -15.38
N CYS A 40 2.67 -4.40 -15.54
CA CYS A 40 1.60 -5.39 -15.39
C CYS A 40 1.01 -5.40 -13.97
N MET A 41 1.86 -5.34 -12.94
CA MET A 41 1.42 -5.26 -11.54
C MET A 41 0.66 -3.97 -11.23
N ALA A 42 1.11 -2.84 -11.77
CA ALA A 42 0.43 -1.55 -11.58
C ALA A 42 -0.98 -1.56 -12.19
N ILE A 43 -1.11 -2.09 -13.42
CA ILE A 43 -2.40 -2.20 -14.11
C ILE A 43 -3.37 -3.12 -13.35
N MET A 44 -2.90 -4.28 -12.89
CA MET A 44 -3.72 -5.22 -12.13
C MET A 44 -4.20 -4.62 -10.80
N THR A 45 -3.30 -3.96 -10.06
CA THR A 45 -3.62 -3.33 -8.77
C THR A 45 -4.70 -2.26 -8.94
N LEU A 46 -4.58 -1.43 -9.98
CA LEU A 46 -5.56 -0.38 -10.27
C LEU A 46 -6.93 -0.96 -10.64
N ALA A 47 -6.98 -2.00 -11.48
CA ALA A 47 -8.22 -2.64 -11.91
C ALA A 47 -8.98 -3.30 -10.74
N VAL A 48 -8.26 -4.02 -9.86
CA VAL A 48 -8.84 -4.67 -8.67
C VAL A 48 -9.31 -3.61 -7.67
N ALA A 49 -8.57 -2.52 -7.50
CA ALA A 49 -8.96 -1.41 -6.62
C ALA A 49 -10.25 -0.74 -7.08
N ILE A 50 -10.37 -0.41 -8.37
CA ILE A 50 -11.60 0.20 -8.95
C ILE A 50 -12.80 -0.75 -8.77
N ARG A 51 -12.62 -2.05 -9.04
CA ARG A 51 -13.67 -3.05 -8.86
C ARG A 51 -14.12 -3.15 -7.41
N THR A 52 -13.17 -3.24 -6.47
CA THR A 52 -13.43 -3.37 -5.04
C THR A 52 -14.15 -2.14 -4.50
N TYR A 53 -13.69 -0.94 -4.88
CA TYR A 53 -14.33 0.32 -4.52
C TYR A 53 -15.79 0.37 -5.01
N THR A 54 -16.02 -0.02 -6.26
CA THR A 54 -17.36 -0.04 -6.86
C THR A 54 -18.29 -1.00 -6.13
N LYS A 55 -17.83 -2.22 -5.81
CA LYS A 55 -18.66 -3.24 -5.14
C LYS A 55 -18.89 -2.93 -3.66
N ALA A 56 -17.86 -2.51 -2.95
CA ALA A 56 -17.93 -2.25 -1.50
C ALA A 56 -18.67 -0.96 -1.17
N ILE A 57 -18.42 0.12 -1.91
CA ILE A 57 -18.90 1.46 -1.56
C ILE A 57 -20.15 1.85 -2.36
N ILE A 58 -20.15 1.63 -3.68
CA ILE A 58 -21.25 2.08 -4.55
C ILE A 58 -22.41 1.08 -4.53
N ILE A 59 -22.12 -0.20 -4.76
CA ILE A 59 -23.13 -1.25 -4.86
C ILE A 59 -23.50 -1.81 -3.48
N LYS A 60 -22.61 -1.67 -2.49
CA LYS A 60 -22.76 -2.15 -1.10
C LYS A 60 -23.08 -3.65 -0.99
N GLU A 61 -22.61 -4.43 -1.95
CA GLU A 61 -22.82 -5.87 -1.98
C GLU A 61 -21.52 -6.56 -2.42
N MET A 62 -20.81 -7.13 -1.44
CA MET A 62 -19.59 -7.90 -1.65
C MET A 62 -19.94 -9.38 -1.76
N ARG A 63 -19.52 -10.03 -2.85
CA ARG A 63 -19.76 -11.46 -3.08
C ARG A 63 -18.44 -12.22 -3.10
N HIS A 64 -18.50 -13.54 -2.97
CA HIS A 64 -17.32 -14.43 -2.95
C HIS A 64 -16.32 -14.16 -4.09
N GLU A 65 -16.79 -13.82 -5.28
CA GLU A 65 -15.95 -13.48 -6.45
C GLU A 65 -15.04 -12.26 -6.24
N ASP A 66 -15.49 -11.29 -5.43
CA ASP A 66 -14.77 -10.04 -5.19
C ASP A 66 -13.66 -10.25 -4.14
N TYR A 67 -13.90 -11.13 -3.16
CA TYR A 67 -12.87 -11.58 -2.23
C TYR A 67 -11.79 -12.41 -2.92
N VAL A 68 -12.17 -13.29 -3.84
CA VAL A 68 -11.23 -14.10 -4.64
C VAL A 68 -10.33 -13.21 -5.51
N ALA A 69 -10.85 -12.11 -6.07
CA ALA A 69 -10.06 -11.16 -6.84
C ALA A 69 -9.01 -10.40 -5.99
N ILE A 70 -9.36 -10.06 -4.74
CA ILE A 70 -8.43 -9.43 -3.78
C ILE A 70 -7.34 -10.42 -3.34
N VAL A 71 -7.73 -11.67 -3.04
CA VAL A 71 -6.79 -12.74 -2.69
C VAL A 71 -5.84 -13.04 -3.84
N ALA A 72 -6.33 -13.08 -5.09
CA ALA A 72 -5.49 -13.30 -6.28
C ALA A 72 -4.42 -12.20 -6.47
N LEU A 73 -4.74 -10.94 -6.16
CA LEU A 73 -3.78 -9.82 -6.18
C LEU A 73 -2.68 -10.01 -5.11
N LEU A 74 -3.07 -10.39 -3.89
CA LEU A 74 -2.14 -10.65 -2.78
C LEU A 74 -1.25 -11.87 -3.04
N CYS A 75 -1.80 -12.90 -3.68
CA CYS A 75 -1.09 -14.12 -4.07
C CYS A 75 -0.11 -13.92 -5.24
N ASN A 76 -0.32 -12.92 -6.11
CA ASN A 76 0.57 -12.63 -7.25
C ASN A 76 2.00 -12.25 -6.83
N VAL A 77 2.19 -11.80 -5.58
CA VAL A 77 3.47 -11.33 -5.04
C VAL A 77 4.48 -12.48 -4.80
N PHE A 78 4.07 -13.76 -4.86
CA PHE A 78 4.97 -14.92 -4.67
C PHE A 78 4.84 -15.98 -5.79
N GLN A 79 5.96 -16.28 -6.47
CA GLN A 79 6.04 -17.05 -7.72
C GLN A 79 5.62 -18.54 -7.66
N MET A 80 5.40 -19.14 -6.49
CA MET A 80 4.84 -20.51 -6.37
C MET A 80 3.31 -20.57 -6.51
N ILE A 81 2.64 -19.42 -6.69
CA ILE A 81 1.18 -19.29 -6.64
C ILE A 81 0.55 -19.08 -8.03
N TYR A 82 1.34 -19.12 -9.11
CA TYR A 82 0.84 -18.85 -10.46
C TYR A 82 -0.33 -19.76 -10.90
N PRO A 83 -0.26 -21.11 -10.79
CA PRO A 83 -1.37 -21.96 -11.23
C PRO A 83 -2.66 -21.74 -10.40
N PRO A 84 -2.61 -21.65 -9.05
CA PRO A 84 -3.78 -21.24 -8.26
C PRO A 84 -4.34 -19.85 -8.61
N SER A 85 -3.47 -18.86 -8.84
CA SER A 85 -3.88 -17.49 -9.21
C SER A 85 -4.56 -17.43 -10.58
N MET A 86 -4.02 -18.13 -11.58
CA MET A 86 -4.62 -18.24 -12.91
C MET A 86 -5.99 -18.96 -12.85
N GLY A 87 -6.08 -20.02 -12.05
CA GLY A 87 -7.33 -20.70 -11.74
C GLY A 87 -8.39 -19.79 -11.15
N ALA A 88 -8.01 -19.01 -10.14
CA ALA A 88 -8.87 -18.07 -9.45
C ALA A 88 -9.38 -16.95 -10.40
N ALA A 89 -8.50 -16.42 -11.25
CA ALA A 89 -8.87 -15.39 -12.24
C ALA A 89 -9.90 -15.92 -13.26
N LYS A 90 -9.71 -17.15 -13.76
CA LYS A 90 -10.65 -17.79 -14.71
C LYS A 90 -11.97 -18.16 -14.04
N TYR A 91 -11.93 -18.66 -12.81
CA TYR A 91 -13.12 -18.92 -11.99
C TYR A 91 -13.97 -17.65 -11.83
N PHE A 92 -13.30 -16.54 -11.49
CA PHE A 92 -13.90 -15.23 -11.35
C PHE A 92 -14.62 -14.74 -12.62
N VAL A 93 -13.99 -14.91 -13.79
CA VAL A 93 -14.61 -14.55 -15.09
C VAL A 93 -15.84 -15.43 -15.36
N CYS A 94 -15.73 -16.75 -15.21
CA CYS A 94 -16.81 -17.68 -15.50
C CYS A 94 -18.06 -17.44 -14.64
N ILE A 95 -17.88 -17.15 -13.34
CA ILE A 95 -18.99 -16.85 -12.44
C ILE A 95 -19.71 -15.56 -12.84
N GLN A 96 -18.97 -14.54 -13.29
CA GLN A 96 -19.57 -13.31 -13.77
C GLN A 96 -20.32 -13.51 -15.07
N LEU A 97 -19.75 -14.23 -16.03
CA LEU A 97 -20.45 -14.59 -17.28
C LEU A 97 -21.73 -15.38 -16.98
N LYS A 98 -21.69 -16.30 -16.01
CA LYS A 98 -22.87 -17.07 -15.58
C LYS A 98 -23.96 -16.17 -15.00
N ARG A 99 -23.60 -15.13 -14.25
CA ARG A 99 -24.56 -14.16 -13.70
C ARG A 99 -25.17 -13.25 -14.75
N ILE A 100 -24.36 -12.83 -15.73
CA ILE A 100 -24.81 -11.93 -16.81
C ILE A 100 -25.75 -12.66 -17.77
N PHE A 101 -25.35 -13.84 -18.25
CA PHE A 101 -26.09 -14.56 -19.30
C PHE A 101 -27.12 -15.56 -18.78
N SER A 102 -27.11 -15.90 -17.49
CA SER A 102 -28.06 -16.85 -16.90
C SER A 102 -28.61 -16.38 -15.53
N PRO A 103 -29.35 -15.26 -15.46
CA PRO A 103 -29.92 -14.75 -14.21
C PRO A 103 -31.15 -15.53 -13.70
N ARG A 104 -31.94 -16.19 -14.56
CA ARG A 104 -33.19 -16.89 -14.19
C ARG A 104 -33.14 -18.38 -14.56
N ARG A 105 -33.59 -19.27 -13.67
CA ARG A 105 -33.42 -20.74 -13.77
C ARG A 105 -33.96 -21.36 -15.08
N SER A 106 -34.91 -20.72 -15.76
CA SER A 106 -35.56 -21.22 -16.98
C SER A 106 -34.89 -20.81 -18.32
N SER A 107 -34.12 -19.72 -18.41
CA SER A 107 -33.83 -19.05 -19.70
C SER A 107 -32.46 -19.37 -20.36
N GLY A 108 -31.78 -20.48 -20.04
CA GLY A 108 -30.45 -20.72 -20.62
C GLY A 108 -29.70 -21.96 -20.12
N GLY A 109 -30.32 -23.14 -20.27
CA GLY A 109 -29.74 -24.41 -19.81
C GLY A 109 -28.35 -24.69 -20.38
N ALA A 110 -28.19 -24.63 -21.71
CA ALA A 110 -26.94 -24.98 -22.40
C ALA A 110 -25.75 -24.09 -22.00
N VAL A 111 -25.91 -22.77 -22.01
CA VAL A 111 -24.86 -21.80 -21.58
C VAL A 111 -24.47 -22.04 -20.12
N ARG A 112 -25.44 -22.34 -19.25
CA ARG A 112 -25.19 -22.60 -17.83
C ARG A 112 -24.41 -23.89 -17.61
N TRP A 113 -24.73 -24.97 -18.33
CA TRP A 113 -23.99 -26.22 -18.28
C TRP A 113 -22.57 -26.06 -18.80
N ALA A 114 -22.39 -25.34 -19.92
CA ALA A 114 -21.07 -25.01 -20.46
C ALA A 114 -20.20 -24.21 -19.46
N LEU A 115 -20.76 -23.17 -18.83
CA LEU A 115 -20.04 -22.38 -17.82
C LEU A 115 -19.73 -23.18 -16.55
N ASN A 116 -20.63 -24.05 -16.09
CA ASN A 116 -20.34 -24.94 -14.96
C ASN A 116 -19.23 -25.95 -15.28
N GLY A 117 -19.23 -26.48 -16.52
CA GLY A 117 -18.16 -27.35 -17.02
C GLY A 117 -16.81 -26.64 -17.04
N LEU A 118 -16.75 -25.41 -17.55
CA LEU A 118 -15.54 -24.59 -17.56
C LEU A 118 -15.05 -24.23 -16.15
N ILE A 119 -15.96 -23.97 -15.22
CA ILE A 119 -15.62 -23.74 -13.79
C ILE A 119 -14.97 -24.98 -13.19
N ALA A 120 -15.59 -26.15 -13.37
CA ALA A 120 -15.05 -27.40 -12.86
C ALA A 120 -13.68 -27.71 -13.49
N ALA A 121 -13.56 -27.57 -14.82
CA ALA A 121 -12.32 -27.78 -15.55
C ALA A 121 -11.19 -26.84 -15.07
N THR A 122 -11.50 -25.57 -14.82
CA THR A 122 -10.54 -24.59 -14.30
C THR A 122 -10.04 -24.96 -12.89
N ILE A 123 -10.95 -25.36 -11.99
CA ILE A 123 -10.59 -25.75 -10.62
C ILE A 123 -9.73 -27.02 -10.64
N MET A 124 -10.15 -28.04 -11.39
CA MET A 124 -9.41 -29.30 -11.53
C MET A 124 -8.01 -29.08 -12.12
N TYR A 125 -7.90 -28.28 -13.18
CA TYR A 125 -6.62 -27.92 -13.79
C TYR A 125 -5.68 -27.22 -12.79
N SER A 126 -6.20 -26.29 -11.99
CA SER A 126 -5.41 -25.50 -11.04
C SER A 126 -4.87 -26.36 -9.91
N ILE A 127 -5.70 -27.26 -9.36
CA ILE A 127 -5.31 -28.21 -8.33
C ILE A 127 -4.27 -29.20 -8.88
N ALA A 128 -4.51 -29.76 -10.08
CA ALA A 128 -3.59 -30.69 -10.73
C ALA A 128 -2.21 -30.05 -10.95
N CYS A 129 -2.16 -28.85 -11.54
CA CYS A 129 -0.89 -28.15 -11.74
C CYS A 129 -0.16 -27.84 -10.43
N PHE A 130 -0.89 -27.41 -9.38
CA PHE A 130 -0.29 -27.15 -8.07
C PHE A 130 0.43 -28.38 -7.53
N PHE A 131 -0.22 -29.56 -7.53
CA PHE A 131 0.40 -30.78 -7.03
C PHE A 131 1.53 -31.30 -7.92
N THR A 132 1.39 -31.23 -9.25
CA THR A 132 2.43 -31.67 -10.19
C THR A 132 3.70 -30.82 -10.12
N PHE A 133 3.58 -29.49 -10.00
CA PHE A 133 4.75 -28.62 -9.86
C PHE A 133 5.35 -28.63 -8.44
N THR A 134 4.55 -28.90 -7.40
CA THR A 134 5.05 -29.02 -6.02
C THR A 134 5.83 -30.32 -5.80
N PHE A 135 5.36 -31.42 -6.39
CA PHE A 135 5.95 -32.76 -6.29
C PHE A 135 6.61 -33.18 -7.61
N GLN A 136 7.36 -32.26 -8.23
CA GLN A 136 8.00 -32.51 -9.52
C GLN A 136 9.04 -33.65 -9.47
N CYS A 137 9.66 -33.89 -8.30
CA CYS A 137 10.59 -35.00 -8.04
C CYS A 137 10.26 -35.72 -6.74
N ILE A 138 10.54 -37.03 -6.70
CA ILE A 138 10.46 -37.88 -5.50
C ILE A 138 11.84 -38.55 -5.29
N PRO A 139 12.58 -38.24 -4.20
CA PRO A 139 12.33 -37.19 -3.21
C PRO A 139 12.53 -35.77 -3.79
N ARG A 140 11.91 -34.76 -3.15
CA ARG A 140 11.91 -33.37 -3.61
C ARG A 140 13.32 -32.78 -3.70
N ASP A 141 14.22 -33.25 -2.85
CA ASP A 141 15.59 -32.73 -2.73
C ASP A 141 16.42 -32.93 -3.99
N LYS A 142 15.97 -33.83 -4.87
CA LYS A 142 16.54 -34.04 -6.19
C LYS A 142 16.40 -32.85 -7.14
N ILE A 143 15.48 -31.91 -6.87
CA ILE A 143 15.30 -30.69 -7.69
C ILE A 143 16.56 -29.79 -7.61
N TRP A 144 17.22 -29.76 -6.46
CA TRP A 144 18.41 -28.93 -6.22
C TRP A 144 19.70 -29.72 -6.01
N ASN A 145 19.61 -31.02 -5.67
CA ASN A 145 20.75 -31.91 -5.54
C ASN A 145 20.66 -33.08 -6.55
N PRO A 146 21.33 -33.00 -7.71
CA PRO A 146 21.29 -34.02 -8.76
C PRO A 146 21.81 -35.40 -8.32
N GLU A 147 22.62 -35.46 -7.26
CA GLU A 147 23.26 -36.69 -6.78
C GLU A 147 22.31 -37.62 -6.02
N VAL A 148 21.12 -37.13 -5.64
CA VAL A 148 20.12 -37.91 -4.89
C VAL A 148 19.39 -38.89 -5.83
N ALA A 149 19.35 -40.17 -5.46
CA ALA A 149 18.59 -41.19 -6.19
C ALA A 149 17.08 -40.90 -6.12
N GLY A 150 16.39 -40.93 -7.26
CA GLY A 150 14.97 -40.55 -7.36
C GLY A 150 14.48 -40.37 -8.79
N LYS A 151 13.16 -40.19 -8.97
CA LYS A 151 12.52 -39.95 -10.27
C LYS A 151 11.92 -38.54 -10.30
N CYS A 152 12.03 -37.88 -11.45
CA CYS A 152 11.51 -36.54 -11.71
C CYS A 152 10.62 -36.53 -12.96
N ILE A 153 9.62 -35.66 -12.98
CA ILE A 153 8.82 -35.34 -14.16
C ILE A 153 9.62 -34.39 -15.06
N ASP A 154 9.55 -34.62 -16.37
CA ASP A 154 10.13 -33.72 -17.37
C ASP A 154 9.48 -32.33 -17.28
N ASN A 155 10.29 -31.34 -16.87
CA ASN A 155 9.83 -29.98 -16.63
C ASN A 155 9.34 -29.32 -17.93
N SER A 156 10.05 -29.51 -19.05
CA SER A 156 9.75 -28.85 -20.31
C SER A 156 8.45 -29.35 -20.91
N ALA A 157 8.23 -30.67 -20.87
CA ALA A 157 6.95 -31.27 -21.27
C ALA A 157 5.80 -30.87 -20.35
N GLY A 158 6.05 -30.76 -19.03
CA GLY A 158 5.08 -30.28 -18.04
C GLY A 158 4.65 -28.83 -18.24
N VAL A 159 5.61 -27.93 -18.52
CA VAL A 159 5.34 -26.49 -18.74
C VAL A 159 4.60 -26.25 -20.06
N LEU A 160 4.93 -26.98 -21.13
CA LEU A 160 4.24 -26.87 -22.41
C LEU A 160 2.79 -27.39 -22.32
N SER A 161 2.58 -28.57 -21.74
CA SER A 161 1.25 -29.15 -21.59
C SER A 161 0.33 -28.28 -20.72
N ALA A 162 0.85 -27.72 -19.62
CA ALA A 162 0.13 -26.74 -18.81
C ALA A 162 -0.27 -25.50 -19.63
N GLY A 163 0.66 -24.94 -20.41
CA GLY A 163 0.37 -23.79 -21.28
C GLY A 163 -0.72 -24.06 -22.32
N LEU A 164 -0.70 -25.24 -22.96
CA LEU A 164 -1.69 -25.62 -23.97
C LEU A 164 -3.09 -25.78 -23.37
N ILE A 165 -3.20 -26.46 -22.22
CA ILE A 165 -4.46 -26.62 -21.51
C ILE A 165 -4.99 -25.26 -21.03
N ASN A 166 -4.11 -24.37 -20.57
CA ASN A 166 -4.49 -23.02 -20.16
C ASN A 166 -5.12 -22.23 -21.32
N LEU A 167 -4.51 -22.28 -22.50
CA LEU A 167 -5.01 -21.63 -23.72
C LEU A 167 -6.39 -22.19 -24.14
N LEU A 168 -6.59 -23.51 -24.06
CA LEU A 168 -7.88 -24.13 -24.37
C LEU A 168 -9.00 -23.65 -23.43
N LEU A 169 -8.68 -23.47 -22.14
CA LEU A 169 -9.62 -22.90 -21.17
C LEU A 169 -9.95 -21.44 -21.51
N ASP A 170 -8.99 -20.64 -21.98
CA ASP A 170 -9.23 -19.24 -22.36
C ASP A 170 -10.13 -19.12 -23.59
N LEU A 171 -9.89 -19.94 -24.61
CA LEU A 171 -10.75 -20.02 -25.78
C LEU A 171 -12.18 -20.46 -25.40
N GLY A 172 -12.31 -21.44 -24.49
CA GLY A 172 -13.61 -21.86 -23.96
C GLY A 172 -14.38 -20.71 -23.27
N ILE A 173 -13.69 -19.93 -22.45
CA ILE A 173 -14.27 -18.78 -21.72
C ILE A 173 -14.69 -17.66 -22.68
N LEU A 174 -13.99 -17.48 -23.80
CA LEU A 174 -14.34 -16.50 -24.84
C LEU A 174 -15.51 -16.97 -25.73
N VAL A 175 -15.52 -18.23 -26.15
CA VAL A 175 -16.50 -18.77 -27.10
C VAL A 175 -17.91 -18.84 -26.51
N VAL A 176 -18.05 -19.26 -25.26
CA VAL A 176 -19.35 -19.44 -24.59
C VAL A 176 -20.20 -18.15 -24.57
N PRO A 177 -19.69 -16.98 -24.15
CA PRO A 177 -20.47 -15.74 -24.18
C PRO A 177 -20.71 -15.20 -25.59
N VAL A 178 -19.76 -15.37 -26.53
CA VAL A 178 -19.94 -14.98 -27.94
C VAL A 178 -21.08 -15.79 -28.57
N TRP A 179 -21.11 -17.10 -28.34
CA TRP A 179 -22.20 -17.98 -28.76
C TRP A 179 -23.54 -17.57 -28.13
N ALA A 180 -23.56 -17.27 -26.82
CA ALA A 180 -24.76 -16.84 -26.12
C ALA A 180 -25.35 -15.52 -26.66
N ILE A 181 -24.50 -14.54 -27.00
CA ILE A 181 -24.93 -13.25 -27.58
C ILE A 181 -25.44 -13.42 -29.01
N TRP A 182 -24.87 -14.36 -29.77
CA TRP A 182 -25.28 -14.60 -31.15
C TRP A 182 -26.74 -15.06 -31.26
N HIS A 183 -27.16 -15.93 -30.34
CA HIS A 183 -28.52 -16.47 -30.24
C HIS A 183 -29.51 -15.57 -29.50
N LEU A 184 -29.06 -14.44 -28.93
CA LEU A 184 -29.93 -13.50 -28.22
C LEU A 184 -30.50 -12.45 -29.20
N GLN A 185 -31.84 -12.36 -29.27
CA GLN A 185 -32.55 -11.42 -30.15
C GLN A 185 -32.48 -9.98 -29.62
N MET A 186 -31.35 -9.30 -29.86
CA MET A 186 -31.16 -7.87 -29.51
C MET A 186 -30.94 -6.99 -30.75
N PRO A 187 -31.41 -5.73 -30.75
CA PRO A 187 -31.16 -4.79 -31.84
C PRO A 187 -29.65 -4.55 -32.02
N LEU A 188 -29.21 -4.42 -33.29
CA LEU A 188 -27.79 -4.44 -33.69
C LEU A 188 -26.91 -3.46 -32.89
N LYS A 189 -27.42 -2.29 -32.54
CA LYS A 189 -26.71 -1.27 -31.72
C LYS A 189 -26.34 -1.79 -30.32
N ARG A 190 -27.21 -2.57 -29.67
CA ARG A 190 -26.95 -3.17 -28.35
C ARG A 190 -26.09 -4.44 -28.45
N LYS A 191 -26.25 -5.19 -29.55
CA LYS A 191 -25.43 -6.38 -29.85
C LYS A 191 -23.95 -6.01 -30.03
N ILE A 192 -23.67 -4.93 -30.76
CA ILE A 192 -22.30 -4.41 -30.96
C ILE A 192 -21.68 -3.93 -29.62
N GLY A 193 -22.44 -3.21 -28.79
CA GLY A 193 -21.95 -2.75 -27.47
C GLY A 193 -21.69 -3.87 -26.46
N ALA A 194 -22.42 -4.99 -26.54
CA ALA A 194 -22.12 -6.18 -25.74
C ALA A 194 -20.88 -6.92 -26.27
N MET A 195 -20.72 -6.99 -27.60
CA MET A 195 -19.56 -7.64 -28.24
C MET A 195 -18.24 -6.89 -28.02
N SER A 196 -18.26 -5.56 -27.84
CA SER A 196 -17.04 -4.77 -27.62
C SER A 196 -16.30 -5.14 -26.32
N VAL A 197 -17.01 -5.63 -25.30
CA VAL A 197 -16.41 -6.11 -24.04
C VAL A 197 -15.58 -7.40 -24.27
N PHE A 198 -15.90 -8.18 -25.31
CA PHE A 198 -15.20 -9.42 -25.66
C PHE A 198 -14.00 -9.20 -26.60
N ALA A 199 -13.84 -8.02 -27.19
CA ALA A 199 -12.65 -7.68 -27.99
C ALA A 199 -11.36 -7.71 -27.14
N ILE A 200 -11.47 -7.31 -25.86
CA ILE A 200 -10.37 -7.42 -24.90
C ILE A 200 -10.08 -8.90 -24.61
N GLY A 201 -11.09 -9.76 -24.58
CA GLY A 201 -10.92 -11.22 -24.43
C GLY A 201 -10.26 -11.91 -25.62
N ILE A 202 -10.47 -11.41 -26.84
CA ILE A 202 -9.74 -11.88 -28.04
C ILE A 202 -8.26 -11.54 -27.90
N PHE A 203 -7.95 -10.30 -27.49
CA PHE A 203 -6.57 -9.86 -27.28
C PHE A 203 -5.83 -10.73 -26.25
N THR A 204 -6.49 -11.11 -25.15
CA THR A 204 -5.86 -11.98 -24.14
C THR A 204 -5.62 -13.40 -24.64
N CYS A 205 -6.50 -13.95 -25.48
CA CYS A 205 -6.28 -15.25 -26.11
C CYS A 205 -5.08 -15.22 -27.07
N THR A 206 -4.83 -14.09 -27.75
CA THR A 206 -3.63 -13.95 -28.60
C THR A 206 -2.35 -13.94 -27.77
N ILE A 207 -2.34 -13.27 -26.61
CA ILE A 207 -1.21 -13.27 -25.66
C ILE A 207 -0.92 -14.70 -25.16
N ALA A 208 -1.97 -15.45 -24.81
CA ALA A 208 -1.83 -16.85 -24.38
C ALA A 208 -1.26 -17.75 -25.51
N ALA A 209 -1.71 -17.55 -26.76
CA ALA A 209 -1.22 -18.29 -27.92
C ALA A 209 0.27 -18.01 -28.20
N PHE A 210 0.69 -16.75 -28.12
CA PHE A 210 2.12 -16.39 -28.18
C PHE A 210 2.88 -17.03 -27.02
N GLY A 211 2.33 -16.99 -25.80
CA GLY A 211 2.93 -17.65 -24.65
C GLY A 211 3.18 -19.15 -24.88
N VAL A 212 2.27 -19.87 -25.55
CA VAL A 212 2.48 -21.29 -25.91
C VAL A 212 3.57 -21.43 -26.96
N ALA A 213 3.61 -20.56 -27.99
CA ALA A 213 4.65 -20.57 -29.01
C ALA A 213 6.06 -20.39 -28.41
N TYR A 214 6.21 -19.52 -27.42
CA TYR A 214 7.48 -19.31 -26.71
C TYR A 214 7.85 -20.41 -25.71
N ARG A 215 6.95 -21.38 -25.42
CA ARG A 215 7.26 -22.60 -24.65
C ARG A 215 7.78 -23.74 -25.52
N ILE A 216 7.61 -23.68 -26.86
CA ILE A 216 8.13 -24.71 -27.79
C ILE A 216 9.67 -24.77 -27.79
N PRO A 217 10.41 -23.63 -27.79
CA PRO A 217 11.87 -23.65 -27.67
C PRO A 217 12.37 -24.27 -26.36
N LEU A 218 11.56 -24.29 -25.30
CA LEU A 218 11.87 -24.92 -24.01
C LEU A 218 12.12 -26.44 -24.11
N LEU A 219 11.64 -27.08 -25.19
CA LEU A 219 11.86 -28.50 -25.50
C LEU A 219 13.15 -28.76 -26.30
N ARG A 220 13.78 -27.73 -26.88
CA ARG A 220 14.88 -27.87 -27.85
C ARG A 220 16.15 -27.11 -27.49
N ASP A 221 16.05 -26.00 -26.74
CA ASP A 221 17.17 -25.13 -26.43
C ASP A 221 17.97 -25.63 -25.22
N ALA A 222 19.30 -25.57 -25.32
CA ALA A 222 20.23 -25.96 -24.25
C ALA A 222 20.21 -24.96 -23.06
N ASP A 223 19.85 -23.70 -23.29
CA ASP A 223 19.82 -22.63 -22.27
C ASP A 223 18.41 -22.45 -21.66
N GLN A 224 18.04 -23.37 -20.77
CA GLN A 224 16.71 -23.37 -20.13
C GLN A 224 16.43 -22.11 -19.31
N THR A 225 17.45 -21.48 -18.71
CA THR A 225 17.29 -20.32 -17.83
C THR A 225 16.73 -19.08 -18.55
N ILE A 226 17.23 -18.77 -19.75
CA ILE A 226 16.77 -17.62 -20.54
C ILE A 226 15.38 -17.90 -21.13
N ALA A 227 15.15 -19.14 -21.57
CA ALA A 227 13.87 -19.56 -22.12
C ALA A 227 12.76 -19.52 -21.06
N ILE A 228 13.02 -19.98 -19.83
CA ILE A 228 12.08 -19.89 -18.69
C ILE A 228 11.75 -18.42 -18.36
N ALA A 229 12.74 -17.52 -18.38
CA ALA A 229 12.50 -16.10 -18.11
C ALA A 229 11.58 -15.44 -19.16
N ARG A 230 11.74 -15.78 -20.45
CA ARG A 230 10.84 -15.31 -21.52
C ARG A 230 9.43 -15.88 -21.36
N VAL A 231 9.30 -17.17 -21.03
CA VAL A 231 8.01 -17.81 -20.73
C VAL A 231 7.33 -17.12 -19.54
N GLY A 232 8.10 -16.73 -18.52
CA GLY A 232 7.63 -16.00 -17.34
C GLY A 232 7.04 -14.62 -17.64
N LEU A 233 7.50 -13.94 -18.69
CA LEU A 233 6.92 -12.65 -19.12
C LEU A 233 5.54 -12.81 -19.75
N TRP A 234 5.37 -13.84 -20.59
CA TRP A 234 4.10 -14.12 -21.25
C TRP A 234 3.03 -14.63 -20.27
N THR A 235 3.41 -15.44 -19.27
CA THR A 235 2.50 -15.90 -18.21
C THR A 235 1.98 -14.75 -17.35
N LEU A 236 2.82 -13.76 -17.04
CA LEU A 236 2.39 -12.55 -16.33
C LEU A 236 1.39 -11.72 -17.15
N ALA A 237 1.68 -11.51 -18.44
CA ALA A 237 0.78 -10.80 -19.35
C ALA A 237 -0.58 -11.49 -19.48
N GLU A 238 -0.58 -12.83 -19.56
CA GLU A 238 -1.79 -13.67 -19.62
C GLU A 238 -2.68 -13.52 -18.38
N LEU A 239 -2.07 -13.51 -17.19
CA LEU A 239 -2.77 -13.37 -15.92
C LEU A 239 -3.38 -11.97 -15.74
N VAL A 240 -2.65 -10.93 -16.11
CA VAL A 240 -3.17 -9.55 -16.10
C VAL A 240 -4.31 -9.41 -17.10
N GLY A 241 -4.13 -9.92 -18.32
CA GLY A 241 -5.15 -9.90 -19.36
C GLY A 241 -6.47 -10.50 -18.89
N THR A 242 -6.42 -11.73 -18.36
CA THR A 242 -7.61 -12.46 -17.88
C THR A 242 -8.33 -11.70 -16.76
N THR A 243 -7.58 -11.09 -15.84
CA THR A 243 -8.14 -10.31 -14.73
C THR A 243 -8.84 -9.03 -15.23
N VAL A 244 -8.23 -8.33 -16.20
CA VAL A 244 -8.80 -7.14 -16.83
C VAL A 244 -10.11 -7.49 -17.53
N VAL A 245 -10.14 -8.56 -18.33
CA VAL A 245 -11.36 -9.04 -19.01
C VAL A 245 -12.50 -9.29 -18.02
N GLY A 246 -12.22 -9.89 -16.87
CA GLY A 246 -13.22 -10.11 -15.82
C GLY A 246 -13.72 -8.83 -15.13
N CYS A 247 -13.00 -7.71 -15.21
CA CYS A 247 -13.41 -6.45 -14.61
C CYS A 247 -14.24 -5.57 -15.56
N MET A 248 -14.09 -5.74 -16.88
CA MET A 248 -14.71 -4.90 -17.90
C MET A 248 -16.25 -4.88 -17.92
N PRO A 249 -16.98 -6.00 -17.69
CA PRO A 249 -18.44 -5.99 -17.70
C PRO A 249 -19.10 -5.06 -16.65
N MET A 250 -18.36 -4.66 -15.60
CA MET A 250 -18.84 -3.76 -14.54
C MET A 250 -18.61 -2.28 -14.85
N PHE A 251 -17.73 -1.99 -15.81
CA PHE A 251 -17.28 -0.63 -16.13
C PHE A 251 -18.42 0.30 -16.61
N PRO A 252 -19.37 -0.13 -17.46
CA PRO A 252 -20.47 0.74 -17.90
C PRO A 252 -21.36 1.23 -16.74
N ARG A 253 -21.62 0.37 -15.74
CA ARG A 253 -22.42 0.72 -14.56
C ARG A 253 -21.68 1.63 -13.58
N PHE A 254 -20.37 1.46 -13.47
CA PHE A 254 -19.52 2.38 -12.73
C PHE A 254 -19.55 3.78 -13.34
N TYR A 255 -19.47 3.87 -14.68
CA TYR A 255 -19.60 5.12 -15.42
C TYR A 255 -20.96 5.80 -15.22
N GLU A 256 -22.06 5.04 -15.26
CA GLU A 256 -23.42 5.58 -15.12
C GLU A 256 -23.83 5.99 -13.68
N LYS A 257 -23.17 5.48 -12.63
CA LYS A 257 -23.58 5.73 -11.24
C LYS A 257 -22.56 6.50 -10.39
N SER A 258 -21.34 6.69 -10.89
CA SER A 258 -20.32 7.43 -10.16
C SER A 258 -20.52 8.94 -10.32
N ALA A 259 -21.06 9.59 -9.29
CA ALA A 259 -21.14 11.05 -9.20
C ALA A 259 -19.77 11.75 -9.27
N LEU A 260 -18.70 11.03 -8.90
CA LEU A 260 -17.29 11.44 -9.04
C LEU A 260 -16.87 11.62 -10.51
N ILE A 261 -17.50 10.92 -11.45
CA ILE A 261 -17.21 11.00 -12.90
C ILE A 261 -18.25 11.84 -13.63
N GLN A 262 -19.50 11.85 -13.17
CA GLN A 262 -20.57 12.66 -13.76
C GLN A 262 -20.50 14.15 -13.40
N GLY A 263 -20.09 14.48 -12.17
CA GLY A 263 -19.96 15.87 -11.69
C GLY A 263 -19.11 16.79 -12.59
N PRO A 264 -17.90 16.38 -13.01
CA PRO A 264 -17.10 17.21 -13.92
C PRO A 264 -17.67 17.29 -15.35
N ILE A 265 -18.50 16.34 -15.80
CA ILE A 265 -19.06 16.31 -17.17
C ILE A 265 -20.37 17.12 -17.26
N SER A 266 -21.23 17.10 -16.24
CA SER A 266 -22.43 17.95 -16.19
C SER A 266 -22.10 19.44 -16.04
N THR A 267 -20.97 19.75 -15.40
CA THR A 267 -20.43 21.13 -15.32
C THR A 267 -19.98 21.64 -16.69
N ILE A 268 -19.51 20.76 -17.58
CA ILE A 268 -19.16 21.13 -18.96
C ILE A 268 -20.42 21.50 -19.76
N GLN A 269 -21.55 20.81 -19.58
CA GLN A 269 -22.82 21.16 -20.24
C GLN A 269 -23.39 22.51 -19.79
N SER A 270 -23.10 22.94 -18.55
CA SER A 270 -23.54 24.24 -18.02
C SER A 270 -22.62 25.40 -18.44
N VAL A 271 -21.37 25.13 -18.79
CA VAL A 271 -20.46 26.12 -19.38
C VAL A 271 -20.80 26.37 -20.86
N THR A 272 -21.29 25.37 -21.59
CA THR A 272 -21.73 25.53 -22.99
C THR A 272 -22.95 26.43 -23.13
N SER A 273 -23.86 26.47 -22.14
CA SER A 273 -25.03 27.37 -22.12
C SER A 273 -24.70 28.80 -21.68
N LEU A 274 -23.60 29.01 -20.96
CA LEU A 274 -23.07 30.35 -20.65
C LEU A 274 -22.32 30.97 -21.85
N LEU A 275 -21.77 30.13 -22.75
CA LEU A 275 -21.06 30.58 -23.95
C LEU A 275 -21.99 30.99 -25.11
N THR A 276 -23.27 30.62 -25.08
CA THR A 276 -24.27 31.07 -26.08
C THR A 276 -24.90 32.44 -25.78
N LEU A 277 -24.64 33.03 -24.60
CA LEU A 277 -25.14 34.37 -24.25
C LEU A 277 -24.21 35.52 -24.69
N ARG A 278 -23.22 35.26 -25.57
CA ARG A 278 -22.29 36.31 -26.07
C ARG A 278 -22.42 36.60 -27.57
N SER A 279 -23.59 36.37 -28.16
CA SER A 279 -23.83 36.69 -29.58
C SER A 279 -25.26 37.18 -29.85
N GLN A 280 -25.69 38.27 -29.21
CA GLN A 280 -26.69 39.17 -29.80
C GLN A 280 -26.27 40.62 -29.55
N ARG A 281 -25.45 41.15 -30.47
CA ARG A 281 -25.41 42.61 -30.72
C ARG A 281 -26.66 42.96 -31.52
N SER A 282 -27.45 43.87 -30.99
CA SER A 282 -28.63 44.45 -31.62
C SER A 282 -28.30 45.18 -32.93
N PRO A 283 -29.24 45.24 -33.88
CA PRO A 283 -29.46 46.44 -34.68
C PRO A 283 -30.73 47.16 -34.21
N ALA A 284 -30.65 48.48 -34.18
CA ALA A 284 -31.76 49.38 -33.89
C ALA A 284 -32.75 49.44 -35.06
N VAL A 285 -34.06 49.34 -34.78
CA VAL A 285 -35.14 49.91 -35.61
C VAL A 285 -36.27 50.44 -34.71
N TYR A 286 -36.85 51.51 -35.22
CA TYR A 286 -37.71 52.57 -34.72
C TYR A 286 -39.16 52.20 -34.30
N SER A 287 -39.66 52.91 -33.27
CA SER A 287 -41.04 53.44 -33.03
C SER A 287 -42.28 52.53 -33.15
N SER A 288 -43.14 52.45 -32.11
CA SER A 288 -44.20 53.46 -31.86
C SER A 288 -45.05 53.19 -30.60
N LYS A 289 -45.32 54.29 -29.89
CA LYS A 289 -46.46 54.69 -29.02
C LYS A 289 -47.48 53.69 -28.43
N ASN A 290 -47.81 54.00 -27.16
CA ASN A 290 -49.12 53.93 -26.49
C ASN A 290 -49.68 52.52 -26.22
N SER A 291 -50.38 52.19 -25.13
CA SER A 291 -51.09 52.96 -24.10
C SER A 291 -51.54 52.00 -23.00
N GLN A 292 -51.56 52.50 -21.77
CA GLN A 292 -52.60 52.32 -20.75
C GLN A 292 -53.02 50.91 -20.23
N LEU A 293 -53.03 50.87 -18.89
CA LEU A 293 -54.07 50.32 -18.01
C LEU A 293 -54.30 48.80 -17.93
N SER A 294 -53.94 48.29 -16.75
CA SER A 294 -54.89 47.87 -15.70
C SER A 294 -54.90 46.39 -15.28
N ARG A 295 -54.85 46.23 -13.95
CA ARG A 295 -55.47 45.21 -13.08
C ARG A 295 -54.87 43.78 -13.03
N ARG A 296 -54.36 43.47 -11.83
CA ARG A 296 -54.12 42.15 -11.20
C ARG A 296 -55.47 41.43 -10.89
N PRO A 297 -55.48 40.24 -10.24
CA PRO A 297 -54.95 38.87 -10.53
C PRO A 297 -56.13 37.84 -10.37
N PRO A 298 -56.05 36.57 -9.87
CA PRO A 298 -55.00 35.52 -9.73
C PRO A 298 -55.42 34.07 -10.19
N PHE A 299 -54.47 33.12 -10.14
CA PHE A 299 -54.57 31.65 -9.87
C PHE A 299 -55.55 30.78 -10.74
N THR A 300 -55.18 29.77 -11.53
CA THR A 300 -54.52 28.48 -11.20
C THR A 300 -54.28 27.61 -12.46
N LYS A 301 -53.21 26.80 -12.39
CA LYS A 301 -52.93 25.45 -12.97
C LYS A 301 -53.32 25.02 -14.40
N SER A 302 -52.30 24.38 -15.00
CA SER A 302 -52.32 23.20 -15.89
C SER A 302 -52.25 23.43 -17.40
N ALA A 303 -51.08 23.15 -18.00
CA ALA A 303 -50.95 22.54 -19.33
C ALA A 303 -49.54 21.94 -19.52
N ASP A 304 -49.49 20.68 -19.95
CA ASP A 304 -48.30 20.00 -20.47
C ASP A 304 -47.76 20.68 -21.73
N PRO A 305 -46.45 20.56 -22.05
CA PRO A 305 -45.99 20.75 -23.42
C PRO A 305 -45.42 19.46 -24.03
N VAL A 306 -46.05 19.14 -25.15
CA VAL A 306 -45.61 18.41 -26.35
C VAL A 306 -44.08 18.32 -26.51
N VAL A 307 -43.59 17.09 -26.62
CA VAL A 307 -42.21 16.74 -26.99
C VAL A 307 -42.04 16.89 -28.50
N VAL A 308 -41.20 17.85 -28.92
CA VAL A 308 -40.65 17.93 -30.27
C VAL A 308 -39.24 17.36 -30.23
N THR A 309 -39.03 16.21 -30.85
CA THR A 309 -37.72 15.62 -31.09
C THR A 309 -37.07 16.28 -32.31
N MET A 310 -35.90 16.90 -32.12
CA MET A 310 -34.97 17.18 -33.22
C MET A 310 -33.75 16.28 -33.08
N ASP A 311 -33.58 15.40 -34.06
CA ASP A 311 -32.38 14.59 -34.28
C ASP A 311 -31.18 15.49 -34.60
N PHE A 312 -30.10 15.33 -33.85
CA PHE A 312 -28.77 15.78 -34.25
C PHE A 312 -27.93 14.56 -34.62
N THR A 313 -27.58 14.49 -35.90
CA THR A 313 -26.65 13.54 -36.50
C THR A 313 -25.30 13.59 -35.80
N ARG A 314 -24.78 12.40 -35.49
CA ARG A 314 -23.63 12.14 -34.66
C ARG A 314 -22.42 11.89 -35.56
N ASP A 315 -21.81 12.96 -36.06
CA ASP A 315 -20.52 12.86 -36.74
C ASP A 315 -19.36 12.82 -35.73
N GLU A 316 -18.34 12.10 -36.14
CA GLU A 316 -17.31 11.44 -35.35
C GLU A 316 -16.40 12.39 -34.55
N ILE A 317 -16.23 12.12 -33.25
CA ILE A 317 -15.01 12.48 -32.52
C ILE A 317 -14.37 11.17 -32.03
N ARG A 318 -13.47 10.61 -32.84
CA ARG A 318 -12.55 9.55 -32.42
C ARG A 318 -11.52 10.16 -31.45
N LEU A 319 -11.66 9.86 -30.16
CA LEU A 319 -10.65 10.20 -29.15
C LEU A 319 -9.42 9.30 -29.36
N ARG A 320 -8.30 9.92 -29.75
CA ARG A 320 -6.98 9.26 -29.87
C ARG A 320 -6.42 8.93 -28.46
N PRO A 321 -5.64 7.84 -28.30
CA PRO A 321 -5.03 7.45 -27.02
C PRO A 321 -4.14 8.54 -26.40
N GLU A 322 -3.56 9.44 -27.20
CA GLU A 322 -2.79 10.62 -26.74
C GLU A 322 -3.61 11.59 -25.85
N SER A 323 -4.95 11.55 -25.93
CA SER A 323 -5.84 12.41 -25.13
C SER A 323 -6.02 11.96 -23.67
N ILE A 324 -5.74 10.68 -23.34
CA ILE A 324 -5.88 10.14 -21.98
C ILE A 324 -4.70 10.60 -21.13
N GLU A 325 -3.47 10.51 -21.65
CA GLU A 325 -2.27 11.01 -21.00
C GLU A 325 -2.35 12.53 -20.80
N LEU A 326 -2.85 13.25 -21.81
CA LEU A 326 -3.09 14.69 -21.72
C LEU A 326 -4.12 15.03 -20.62
N ARG A 327 -5.18 14.23 -20.45
CA ARG A 327 -6.20 14.45 -19.43
C ARG A 327 -5.66 14.24 -18.01
N GLU A 328 -4.91 13.17 -17.78
CA GLU A 328 -4.29 12.93 -16.46
C GLU A 328 -3.25 14.00 -16.14
N ALA A 329 -2.46 14.41 -17.15
CA ALA A 329 -1.56 15.54 -17.02
C ALA A 329 -2.32 16.84 -16.69
N LEU A 330 -3.46 17.10 -17.34
CA LEU A 330 -4.30 18.26 -17.04
C LEU A 330 -4.88 18.22 -15.62
N VAL A 331 -5.28 17.05 -15.11
CA VAL A 331 -5.77 16.91 -13.72
C VAL A 331 -4.64 17.14 -12.71
N LEU A 332 -3.45 16.60 -12.97
CA LEU A 332 -2.27 16.83 -12.14
C LEU A 332 -1.87 18.31 -12.14
N VAL A 333 -1.85 18.94 -13.31
CA VAL A 333 -1.57 20.38 -13.46
C VAL A 333 -2.65 21.21 -12.78
N ALA A 334 -3.93 20.91 -12.98
CA ALA A 334 -5.03 21.61 -12.33
C ALA A 334 -4.95 21.47 -10.81
N THR A 335 -4.65 20.28 -10.29
CA THR A 335 -4.46 20.04 -8.85
C THR A 335 -3.26 20.82 -8.31
N ALA A 336 -2.15 20.87 -9.04
CA ALA A 336 -0.98 21.65 -8.68
C ALA A 336 -1.28 23.15 -8.63
N VAL A 337 -2.00 23.67 -9.63
CA VAL A 337 -2.45 25.07 -9.71
C VAL A 337 -3.41 25.38 -8.55
N LEU A 338 -4.41 24.53 -8.32
CA LEU A 338 -5.36 24.69 -7.22
C LEU A 338 -4.67 24.70 -5.86
N ARG A 339 -3.73 23.78 -5.62
CA ARG A 339 -2.96 23.74 -4.38
C ARG A 339 -2.04 24.95 -4.21
N ARG A 340 -1.41 25.42 -5.28
CA ARG A 340 -0.46 26.55 -5.20
C ARG A 340 -1.17 27.88 -4.97
N TYR A 341 -2.23 28.15 -5.73
CA TYR A 341 -2.82 29.48 -5.85
C TYR A 341 -4.19 29.61 -5.16
N PHE A 342 -4.95 28.52 -5.07
CA PHE A 342 -6.34 28.55 -4.60
C PHE A 342 -6.57 27.80 -3.28
N SER A 343 -5.50 27.31 -2.63
CA SER A 343 -5.59 26.73 -1.28
C SER A 343 -5.80 27.81 -0.23
N ALA A 344 -6.43 27.49 0.90
CA ALA A 344 -6.59 28.40 2.04
C ALA A 344 -5.26 28.91 2.65
N ILE A 345 -4.12 28.31 2.28
CA ILE A 345 -2.77 28.69 2.70
C ILE A 345 -1.89 29.11 1.50
N SER A 346 -2.48 29.64 0.42
CA SER A 346 -1.75 30.03 -0.80
C SER A 346 -0.91 31.31 -0.62
N ASP A 347 -1.29 32.14 0.33
CA ASP A 347 -0.63 33.36 0.80
C ASP A 347 0.63 33.07 1.63
N VAL A 348 0.70 31.91 2.29
CA VAL A 348 1.86 31.53 3.10
C VAL A 348 3.07 31.22 2.21
N PRO A 349 4.22 31.88 2.43
CA PRO A 349 5.42 31.68 1.63
C PRO A 349 6.06 30.30 1.88
N GLY A 350 6.67 29.71 0.85
CA GLY A 350 7.38 28.45 0.97
C GLY A 350 7.96 27.96 -0.37
N PRO A 351 8.71 26.84 -0.35
CA PRO A 351 9.26 26.24 -1.56
C PRO A 351 8.16 25.87 -2.56
N PHE A 352 8.45 26.03 -3.86
CA PHE A 352 7.50 25.74 -4.94
C PHE A 352 6.94 24.31 -4.84
N TRP A 353 7.81 23.31 -4.75
CA TRP A 353 7.40 21.91 -4.67
C TRP A 353 6.65 21.56 -3.38
N ALA A 354 6.97 22.22 -2.26
CA ALA A 354 6.26 22.05 -0.99
C ALA A 354 4.78 22.47 -1.09
N SER A 355 4.49 23.50 -1.88
CA SER A 355 3.11 23.96 -2.09
C SER A 355 2.26 23.01 -2.96
N ILE A 356 2.88 22.19 -3.81
CA ILE A 356 2.21 21.31 -4.77
C ILE A 356 2.05 19.89 -4.23
N THR A 357 3.10 19.36 -3.59
CA THR A 357 3.15 17.96 -3.15
C THR A 357 3.90 17.79 -1.83
N ARG A 358 3.47 16.81 -1.04
CA ARG A 358 4.16 16.39 0.19
C ARG A 358 5.44 15.60 -0.09
N LEU A 359 5.67 15.16 -1.32
CA LEU A 359 6.90 14.46 -1.71
C LEU A 359 8.16 15.29 -1.43
N TRP A 360 8.06 16.63 -1.56
CA TRP A 360 9.14 17.53 -1.18
C TRP A 360 9.53 17.34 0.30
N HIS A 361 8.54 17.32 1.19
CA HIS A 361 8.75 17.15 2.63
C HIS A 361 9.32 15.78 2.96
N ILE A 362 8.76 14.72 2.36
CA ILE A 362 9.22 13.33 2.55
C ILE A 362 10.67 13.16 2.09
N TYR A 363 11.07 13.76 0.97
CA TYR A 363 12.44 13.71 0.46
C TYR A 363 13.46 14.24 1.48
N TYR A 364 13.18 15.39 2.10
CA TYR A 364 14.08 15.97 3.11
C TYR A 364 14.03 15.25 4.46
N ILE A 365 12.91 14.60 4.80
CA ILE A 365 12.86 13.71 5.97
C ILE A 365 13.77 12.50 5.73
N TYR A 366 13.66 11.88 4.56
CA TYR A 366 14.45 10.70 4.20
C TYR A 366 15.96 10.99 4.19
N ASN A 367 16.36 12.16 3.70
CA ASN A 367 17.76 12.59 3.69
C ASN A 367 18.27 13.05 5.08
N GLY A 368 17.38 13.23 6.07
CA GLY A 368 17.74 13.63 7.44
C GLY A 368 18.08 15.12 7.62
N ASP A 369 17.90 15.96 6.59
CA ASP A 369 18.24 17.39 6.63
C ASP A 369 17.02 18.31 6.86
N HIS A 370 15.83 17.74 7.07
CA HIS A 370 14.56 18.45 7.24
C HIS A 370 14.64 19.65 8.22
N ASN A 371 15.12 19.42 9.45
CA ASN A 371 15.16 20.45 10.49
C ASN A 371 16.02 21.65 10.06
N THR A 372 17.22 21.39 9.52
CA THR A 372 18.13 22.45 9.07
C THR A 372 17.57 23.22 7.88
N ARG A 373 16.86 22.54 6.98
CA ARG A 373 16.22 23.16 5.81
C ARG A 373 15.06 24.05 6.24
N VAL A 374 14.21 23.59 7.16
CA VAL A 374 13.10 24.37 7.71
C VAL A 374 13.61 25.60 8.46
N MET A 375 14.69 25.49 9.24
CA MET A 375 15.34 26.64 9.86
C MET A 375 15.82 27.67 8.82
N LYS A 376 16.46 27.23 7.72
CA LYS A 376 16.88 28.13 6.63
C LYS A 376 15.68 28.80 5.95
N LEU A 377 14.56 28.09 5.81
CA LEU A 377 13.34 28.64 5.24
C LEU A 377 12.70 29.68 6.17
N HIS A 378 12.68 29.45 7.48
CA HIS A 378 12.21 30.45 8.44
C HIS A 378 13.09 31.70 8.45
N LYS A 379 14.41 31.55 8.33
CA LYS A 379 15.32 32.70 8.15
C LYS A 379 15.00 33.50 6.87
N LYS A 380 14.52 32.86 5.81
CA LYS A 380 14.21 33.49 4.52
C LYS A 380 12.81 34.09 4.43
N HIS A 381 11.81 33.40 4.99
CA HIS A 381 10.38 33.68 4.77
C HIS A 381 9.66 34.16 6.04
N GLY A 382 10.34 34.19 7.18
CA GLY A 382 9.78 34.62 8.47
C GLY A 382 9.17 33.47 9.27
N HIS A 383 8.24 33.80 10.16
CA HIS A 383 7.71 32.87 11.16
C HIS A 383 6.80 31.78 10.60
N PHE A 384 6.21 31.98 9.41
CA PHE A 384 5.25 31.06 8.80
C PHE A 384 5.80 30.55 7.46
N VAL A 385 6.00 29.23 7.36
CA VAL A 385 6.57 28.61 6.17
C VAL A 385 5.70 27.44 5.74
N ARG A 386 5.23 27.47 4.49
CA ARG A 386 4.49 26.36 3.91
C ARG A 386 5.45 25.21 3.55
N ILE A 387 5.25 24.05 4.20
CA ILE A 387 6.10 22.85 4.02
C ILE A 387 5.39 21.70 3.29
N ALA A 388 4.05 21.76 3.20
CA ALA A 388 3.25 20.85 2.39
C ALA A 388 2.00 21.56 1.84
N PRO A 389 1.22 20.93 0.94
CA PRO A 389 0.01 21.56 0.38
C PRO A 389 -1.04 21.96 1.42
N ASN A 390 -0.99 21.34 2.60
CA ASN A 390 -1.93 21.48 3.70
C ASN A 390 -1.22 21.65 5.06
N GLU A 391 0.04 22.08 5.09
CA GLU A 391 0.84 22.12 6.32
C GLU A 391 1.78 23.34 6.34
N VAL A 392 1.80 24.02 7.48
CA VAL A 392 2.60 25.22 7.73
C VAL A 392 3.47 24.96 8.96
N SER A 393 4.77 25.17 8.80
CA SER A 393 5.72 25.24 9.89
C SER A 393 5.68 26.63 10.52
N ILE A 394 5.72 26.70 11.84
CA ILE A 394 5.56 27.92 12.62
C ILE A 394 6.73 28.04 13.59
N SER A 395 7.42 29.18 13.57
CA SER A 395 8.51 29.52 14.50
C SER A 395 8.25 30.80 15.29
N HIS A 396 6.99 31.19 15.45
CA HIS A 396 6.58 32.37 16.21
C HIS A 396 6.73 32.10 17.73
N PRO A 397 7.22 33.08 18.53
CA PRO A 397 7.37 32.91 19.99
C PRO A 397 6.07 32.55 20.71
N ASP A 398 4.93 33.08 20.27
CA ASP A 398 3.60 32.74 20.83
C ASP A 398 3.07 31.35 20.40
N GLY A 399 3.77 30.65 19.51
CA GLY A 399 3.37 29.36 18.97
C GLY A 399 3.07 28.29 20.04
N PRO A 400 3.94 28.07 21.04
CA PRO A 400 3.70 27.12 22.12
C PRO A 400 2.39 27.37 22.88
N ASP A 401 2.08 28.64 23.20
CA ASP A 401 0.89 29.00 23.98
C ASP A 401 -0.40 28.85 23.16
N LEU A 402 -0.33 29.15 21.86
CA LEU A 402 -1.47 29.08 20.95
C LEU A 402 -1.74 27.67 20.43
N LEU A 403 -0.72 26.82 20.30
CA LEU A 403 -0.82 25.52 19.64
C LEU A 403 -0.60 24.33 20.58
N LEU A 404 0.43 24.38 21.45
CA LEU A 404 0.82 23.23 22.27
C LEU A 404 0.07 23.18 23.61
N GLN A 405 -0.21 24.34 24.22
CA GLN A 405 -0.93 24.43 25.49
C GLN A 405 -2.46 24.41 25.33
N LYS A 406 -2.97 24.69 24.13
CA LYS A 406 -4.41 24.62 23.84
C LYS A 406 -4.84 23.17 23.58
N PRO A 407 -6.09 22.79 23.90
CA PRO A 407 -6.64 21.47 23.64
C PRO A 407 -7.01 21.30 22.16
N LEU A 408 -6.02 21.46 21.27
CA LEU A 408 -6.20 21.26 19.84
C LEU A 408 -6.06 19.78 19.49
N ARG A 409 -6.77 19.36 18.44
CA ARG A 409 -6.69 18.01 17.91
C ARG A 409 -5.32 17.80 17.28
N LYS A 410 -4.64 16.70 17.65
CA LYS A 410 -3.36 16.32 17.03
C LYS A 410 -3.57 15.91 15.56
N GLY A 411 -2.53 16.12 14.75
CA GLY A 411 -2.54 15.66 13.36
C GLY A 411 -2.60 14.13 13.24
N ASP A 412 -3.18 13.65 12.13
CA ASP A 412 -3.36 12.21 11.90
C ASP A 412 -2.05 11.41 11.93
N TRP A 413 -0.91 12.07 11.71
CA TRP A 413 0.44 11.47 11.77
C TRP A 413 0.68 10.67 13.05
N TYR A 414 0.17 11.13 14.20
CA TYR A 414 0.35 10.44 15.49
C TYR A 414 -0.32 9.06 15.55
N ARG A 415 -1.24 8.73 14.64
CA ARG A 415 -1.84 7.38 14.55
C ARG A 415 -0.84 6.30 14.14
N VAL A 416 0.36 6.66 13.66
CA VAL A 416 1.42 5.70 13.34
C VAL A 416 1.91 4.92 14.57
N PHE A 417 1.72 5.46 15.78
CA PHE A 417 2.15 4.82 17.02
C PHE A 417 1.17 3.75 17.54
N THR A 418 0.08 3.45 16.83
CA THR A 418 -0.84 2.37 17.22
C THR A 418 -0.33 1.02 16.69
N ILE A 419 0.64 0.43 17.38
CA ILE A 419 1.31 -0.83 17.04
C ILE A 419 1.08 -1.83 18.17
N PRO A 420 0.75 -3.12 17.90
CA PRO A 420 0.63 -3.78 16.58
C PRO A 420 -0.58 -3.43 15.74
N ASP A 421 -1.63 -2.86 16.33
CA ASP A 421 -2.80 -2.42 15.59
C ASP A 421 -3.45 -1.19 16.24
N TYR A 422 -4.51 -0.69 15.61
CA TYR A 422 -5.24 0.50 16.05
C TYR A 422 -5.89 0.38 17.44
N THR A 423 -5.91 -0.81 18.06
CA THR A 423 -6.42 -1.02 19.43
C THR A 423 -5.36 -0.72 20.50
N TYR A 424 -4.08 -0.65 20.14
CA TYR A 424 -2.98 -0.29 21.05
C TYR A 424 -2.77 1.22 21.07
N ALA A 425 -3.78 1.95 21.55
CA ALA A 425 -3.76 3.41 21.57
C ALA A 425 -3.12 3.95 22.87
N THR A 426 -2.12 4.80 22.72
CA THR A 426 -1.49 5.56 23.81
C THR A 426 -1.91 7.03 23.78
N PRO A 427 -1.71 7.81 24.87
CA PRO A 427 -1.92 9.26 24.84
C PRO A 427 -1.15 9.97 23.72
N GLN A 428 -0.04 9.39 23.25
CA GLN A 428 0.71 9.88 22.11
C GLN A 428 -0.10 9.76 20.81
N SER A 429 -0.68 8.58 20.56
CA SER A 429 -1.47 8.26 19.36
C SER A 429 -2.90 8.78 19.34
N THR A 430 -3.47 9.10 20.50
CA THR A 430 -4.82 9.64 20.64
C THR A 430 -4.90 11.08 20.13
N LEU A 431 -5.78 11.32 19.16
CA LEU A 431 -5.91 12.62 18.49
C LEU A 431 -6.84 13.58 19.19
N ASP A 432 -7.92 13.05 19.77
CA ASP A 432 -8.92 13.85 20.46
C ASP A 432 -8.34 14.37 21.80
N PRO A 433 -8.42 15.68 22.08
CA PRO A 433 -7.82 16.25 23.28
C PRO A 433 -8.46 15.75 24.58
N LYS A 434 -9.77 15.44 24.58
CA LYS A 434 -10.46 14.96 25.79
C LYS A 434 -10.04 13.52 26.09
N GLU A 435 -10.08 12.65 25.08
CA GLU A 435 -9.65 11.26 25.22
C GLU A 435 -8.16 11.18 25.60
N LYS A 436 -7.30 12.02 24.98
CA LYS A 436 -5.89 12.13 25.35
C LYS A 436 -5.73 12.47 26.82
N MET A 437 -6.47 13.46 27.32
CA MET A 437 -6.39 13.90 28.71
C MET A 437 -6.83 12.78 29.67
N GLU A 438 -7.91 12.07 29.36
CA GLU A 438 -8.38 10.92 30.13
C GLU A 438 -7.33 9.81 30.20
N ARG A 439 -6.77 9.42 29.05
CA ARG A 439 -5.67 8.44 28.98
C ARG A 439 -4.42 8.90 29.73
N SER A 440 -4.05 10.17 29.59
CA SER A 440 -2.86 10.72 30.26
C SER A 440 -2.99 10.67 31.79
N ARG A 441 -4.20 10.92 32.33
CA ARG A 441 -4.46 10.81 33.77
C ARG A 441 -4.25 9.39 34.31
N MET A 442 -4.54 8.36 33.51
CA MET A 442 -4.35 6.96 33.91
C MET A 442 -2.87 6.59 34.02
N PHE A 443 -2.01 7.15 33.17
CA PHE A 443 -0.57 6.83 33.16
C PHE A 443 0.28 7.78 34.02
N ALA A 444 -0.19 8.99 34.31
CA ALA A 444 0.53 10.02 35.06
C ALA A 444 1.13 9.57 36.41
N PRO A 445 0.46 8.73 37.24
CA PRO A 445 1.00 8.33 38.54
C PRO A 445 2.37 7.64 38.48
N GLY A 446 2.65 6.92 37.37
CA GLY A 446 3.96 6.27 37.19
C GLY A 446 5.10 7.26 37.03
N PHE A 447 4.84 8.49 36.59
CA PHE A 447 5.88 9.51 36.33
C PHE A 447 6.08 10.50 37.49
N ILE A 448 5.53 10.20 38.68
CA ILE A 448 5.71 11.07 39.85
C ILE A 448 7.16 10.97 40.35
N LEU A 449 7.80 12.13 40.55
CA LEU A 449 9.22 12.24 40.89
C LEU A 449 9.61 11.44 42.14
N SER A 450 8.77 11.44 43.18
CA SER A 450 9.05 10.71 44.43
C SER A 450 9.20 9.20 44.25
N TYR A 451 8.63 8.62 43.20
CA TYR A 451 8.81 7.21 42.86
C TYR A 451 10.06 6.99 41.99
N LEU A 452 10.32 7.89 41.04
CA LEU A 452 11.50 7.83 40.19
C LEU A 452 12.80 7.92 41.00
N LEU A 453 12.83 8.75 42.05
CA LEU A 453 13.98 8.87 42.97
C LEU A 453 14.35 7.54 43.65
N ARG A 454 13.40 6.59 43.80
CA ARG A 454 13.70 5.26 44.35
C ARG A 454 14.54 4.39 43.41
N SER A 455 14.59 4.75 42.12
CA SER A 455 15.39 4.04 41.11
C SER A 455 16.79 4.63 40.94
N GLU A 456 17.11 5.75 41.61
CA GLU A 456 18.40 6.46 41.49
C GLU A 456 19.61 5.55 41.72
N ALA A 457 19.60 4.78 42.83
CA ALA A 457 20.67 3.83 43.14
C ALA A 457 20.92 2.78 42.03
N HIS A 458 19.93 2.47 41.20
CA HIS A 458 20.10 1.54 40.07
C HIS A 458 20.66 2.26 38.83
N PHE A 459 20.29 3.52 38.63
CA PHE A 459 20.90 4.36 37.61
C PHE A 459 22.40 4.56 37.89
N ASP A 460 22.78 4.70 39.17
CA ASP A 460 24.18 4.78 39.58
C ASP A 460 24.98 3.52 39.21
N VAL A 461 24.37 2.33 39.30
CA VAL A 461 24.99 1.07 38.86
C VAL A 461 25.23 1.07 37.36
N ASN A 462 24.24 1.47 36.56
CA ASN A 462 24.41 1.58 35.10
C ASN A 462 25.45 2.65 34.72
N MET A 463 25.51 3.75 35.46
CA MET A 463 26.54 4.79 35.30
C MET A 463 27.94 4.28 35.67
N THR A 464 28.06 3.45 36.71
CA THR A 464 29.33 2.81 37.07
C THR A 464 29.83 1.95 35.92
N HIS A 465 28.96 1.14 35.29
CA HIS A 465 29.33 0.36 34.11
C HIS A 465 29.78 1.23 32.93
N LEU A 466 29.19 2.41 32.74
CA LEU A 466 29.67 3.36 31.74
C LEU A 466 31.10 3.82 32.05
N PHE A 467 31.37 4.22 33.30
CA PHE A 467 32.70 4.66 33.72
C PHE A 467 33.73 3.55 33.65
N ASP A 468 33.38 2.31 33.99
CA ASP A 468 34.25 1.14 33.85
C ASP A 468 34.75 0.99 32.40
N TRP A 469 33.86 1.14 31.42
CA TRP A 469 34.24 1.14 30.00
C TRP A 469 35.12 2.33 29.63
N MET A 470 34.81 3.54 30.14
CA MET A 470 35.65 4.72 29.88
C MET A 470 37.06 4.55 30.44
N ASP A 471 37.20 3.92 31.61
CA ASP A 471 38.49 3.59 32.21
C ASP A 471 39.25 2.54 31.40
N GLU A 472 38.56 1.58 30.78
CA GLU A 472 39.16 0.59 29.87
C GLU A 472 39.70 1.25 28.59
N TYR A 473 38.90 2.07 27.91
CA TYR A 473 39.34 2.81 26.72
C TYR A 473 40.45 3.83 27.04
N SER A 474 40.43 4.41 28.24
CA SER A 474 41.49 5.30 28.70
C SER A 474 42.83 4.58 28.81
N LYS A 475 42.84 3.31 29.25
CA LYS A 475 44.06 2.47 29.34
C LYS A 475 44.57 2.05 27.97
N THR A 476 43.70 1.72 27.03
CA THR A 476 44.09 1.27 25.68
C THR A 476 44.43 2.44 24.76
N HIS A 477 44.02 3.67 25.11
CA HIS A 477 44.10 4.86 24.27
C HIS A 477 43.43 4.71 22.90
N GLU A 478 42.46 3.80 22.79
CA GLU A 478 41.69 3.59 21.57
C GLU A 478 40.52 4.57 21.48
N PRO A 479 40.21 5.09 20.27
CA PRO A 479 39.05 5.94 20.08
C PRO A 479 37.75 5.16 20.33
N THR A 480 36.86 5.71 21.16
CA THR A 480 35.57 5.08 21.50
C THR A 480 34.37 5.87 21.00
N HIS A 481 33.31 5.15 20.64
CA HIS A 481 32.03 5.72 20.22
C HIS A 481 31.15 6.03 21.44
N LEU A 482 31.45 7.14 22.12
CA LEU A 482 30.73 7.57 23.32
C LEU A 482 29.22 7.75 23.08
N ASP A 483 28.83 8.10 21.85
CA ASP A 483 27.44 8.20 21.42
C ASP A 483 26.67 6.87 21.61
N LYS A 484 27.32 5.74 21.31
CA LYS A 484 26.71 4.41 21.50
C LYS A 484 26.54 4.08 22.98
N PHE A 485 27.53 4.41 23.80
CA PHE A 485 27.50 4.18 25.24
C PHE A 485 26.41 5.00 25.96
N PHE A 486 26.18 6.24 25.53
CA PHE A 486 25.03 7.02 26.01
C PHE A 486 23.70 6.37 25.62
N SER A 487 23.59 5.79 24.43
CA SER A 487 22.42 4.98 24.09
C SER A 487 22.29 3.75 24.97
N TYR A 488 23.38 3.01 25.23
CA TYR A 488 23.34 1.84 26.12
C TYR A 488 22.82 2.19 27.52
N VAL A 489 23.36 3.24 28.14
CA VAL A 489 22.94 3.70 29.48
C VAL A 489 21.49 4.15 29.50
N THR A 490 21.03 4.89 28.48
CA THR A 490 19.65 5.39 28.46
C THR A 490 18.64 4.26 28.24
N PHE A 491 18.98 3.24 27.45
CA PHE A 491 18.16 2.03 27.33
C PHE A 491 18.09 1.24 28.64
N ASP A 492 19.21 1.06 29.33
CA ASP A 492 19.26 0.35 30.61
C ASP A 492 18.50 1.10 31.71
N ASN A 493 18.70 2.43 31.81
CA ASN A 493 17.98 3.27 32.77
C ASN A 493 16.47 3.31 32.47
N ALA A 494 16.06 3.33 31.21
CA ALA A 494 14.65 3.21 30.85
C ALA A 494 14.08 1.85 31.27
N GLY A 495 14.83 0.76 31.09
CA GLY A 495 14.47 -0.58 31.57
C GLY A 495 14.30 -0.62 33.10
N ASP A 496 15.25 -0.06 33.85
CA ASP A 496 15.18 0.00 35.31
C ASP A 496 14.01 0.86 35.80
N ALA A 497 13.77 2.01 35.19
CA ALA A 497 12.66 2.89 35.56
C ALA A 497 11.30 2.21 35.33
N ILE A 498 11.15 1.51 34.20
CA ILE A 498 9.86 0.99 33.74
C ILE A 498 9.57 -0.41 34.32
N PHE A 499 10.57 -1.29 34.38
CA PHE A 499 10.41 -2.71 34.73
C PHE A 499 11.16 -3.18 35.97
N SER A 500 11.86 -2.27 36.66
CA SER A 500 12.81 -2.64 37.71
C SER A 500 13.95 -3.55 37.24
N ARG A 501 14.29 -3.49 35.95
CA ARG A 501 15.33 -4.34 35.37
C ARG A 501 16.07 -3.65 34.22
N SER A 502 17.39 -3.54 34.38
CA SER A 502 18.33 -3.21 33.31
C SER A 502 18.34 -4.26 32.19
N PHE A 503 18.44 -3.81 30.93
CA PHE A 503 18.57 -4.72 29.78
C PHE A 503 19.99 -5.25 29.60
N GLY A 504 20.99 -4.58 30.19
CA GLY A 504 22.39 -4.98 30.20
C GLY A 504 23.21 -4.51 29.00
N PHE A 505 22.74 -3.52 28.23
CA PHE A 505 23.49 -2.98 27.09
C PHE A 505 24.84 -2.40 27.52
N THR A 506 24.84 -1.64 28.60
CA THR A 506 26.03 -0.95 29.13
C THR A 506 27.03 -1.95 29.68
N LYS A 507 26.54 -2.92 30.46
CA LYS A 507 27.39 -3.99 31.01
C LYS A 507 28.05 -4.83 29.91
N ALA A 508 27.32 -5.12 28.83
CA ALA A 508 27.85 -5.88 27.70
C ALA A 508 28.75 -5.04 26.77
N GLY A 509 28.64 -3.70 26.81
CA GLY A 509 29.37 -2.80 25.91
C GLY A 509 28.98 -2.93 24.43
N GLN A 510 27.81 -3.53 24.12
CA GLN A 510 27.39 -3.80 22.75
C GLN A 510 25.87 -3.70 22.55
N ASP A 511 25.46 -3.51 21.30
CA ASP A 511 24.04 -3.48 20.92
C ASP A 511 23.44 -4.89 20.90
N ILE A 512 22.74 -5.24 21.99
CA ILE A 512 22.09 -6.55 22.15
C ILE A 512 20.96 -6.70 21.12
N GLY A 513 21.15 -7.67 20.22
CA GLY A 513 20.15 -8.03 19.21
C GLY A 513 19.91 -6.96 18.14
N GLY A 514 20.84 -6.00 17.99
CA GLY A 514 20.72 -4.91 17.02
C GLY A 514 19.53 -3.98 17.31
N SER A 515 19.09 -3.89 18.57
CA SER A 515 17.94 -3.10 18.99
C SER A 515 18.11 -1.62 18.66
N ILE A 516 19.30 -1.07 18.91
CA ILE A 516 19.61 0.35 18.75
C ILE A 516 19.86 0.66 17.26
N ALA A 517 20.60 -0.20 16.57
CA ALA A 517 20.78 -0.06 15.12
C ALA A 517 19.44 -0.10 14.37
N ASN A 518 18.51 -0.96 14.78
CA ASN A 518 17.19 -1.08 14.16
C ASN A 518 16.26 0.10 14.48
N SER A 519 16.42 0.77 15.64
CA SER A 519 15.57 1.91 16.01
C SER A 519 15.67 3.07 15.02
N ARG A 520 16.86 3.31 14.44
CA ARG A 520 17.08 4.35 13.42
C ARG A 520 16.25 4.13 12.15
N SER A 521 16.31 2.92 11.59
CA SER A 521 15.53 2.54 10.40
C SER A 521 14.04 2.62 10.68
N LEU A 522 13.64 2.18 11.88
CA LEU A 522 12.25 2.23 12.32
C LEU A 522 11.74 3.68 12.47
N ASN A 523 12.53 4.57 13.06
CA ASN A 523 12.17 5.98 13.19
C ASN A 523 12.01 6.66 11.83
N CYS A 524 12.89 6.37 10.87
CA CYS A 524 12.74 6.85 9.49
C CYS A 524 11.44 6.33 8.85
N TYR A 525 11.15 5.04 9.01
CA TYR A 525 9.88 4.44 8.56
C TYR A 525 8.67 5.15 9.18
N MET A 526 8.62 5.30 10.51
CA MET A 526 7.50 5.95 11.20
C MET A 526 7.32 7.41 10.77
N ALA A 527 8.43 8.14 10.57
CA ALA A 527 8.42 9.52 10.11
C ALA A 527 7.70 9.70 8.76
N ILE A 528 7.92 8.77 7.83
CA ILE A 528 7.31 8.79 6.50
C ILE A 528 5.91 8.16 6.53
N ALA A 529 5.76 6.99 7.14
CA ALA A 529 4.51 6.23 7.19
C ALA A 529 3.39 6.99 7.90
N GLY A 530 3.72 7.86 8.88
CA GLY A 530 2.73 8.71 9.54
C GLY A 530 1.99 9.66 8.61
N TYR A 531 2.57 10.06 7.48
CA TYR A 531 1.84 10.88 6.49
C TYR A 531 0.88 10.06 5.62
N HIS A 532 1.01 8.73 5.64
CA HIS A 532 0.22 7.78 4.88
C HIS A 532 -0.31 6.65 5.78
N VAL A 533 -0.94 7.03 6.91
CA VAL A 533 -1.46 6.10 7.93
C VAL A 533 -2.34 5.00 7.36
N TRP A 534 -3.08 5.27 6.28
CA TRP A 534 -3.92 4.27 5.63
C TRP A 534 -3.11 3.09 5.07
N ILE A 535 -1.92 3.36 4.50
CA ILE A 535 -0.98 2.33 4.02
C ILE A 535 -0.40 1.58 5.21
N HIS A 536 0.05 2.32 6.23
CA HIS A 536 0.59 1.75 7.46
C HIS A 536 -0.41 0.79 8.12
N ARG A 537 -1.68 1.18 8.24
CA ARG A 537 -2.75 0.33 8.78
C ARG A 537 -3.08 -0.85 7.91
N LEU A 538 -3.01 -0.71 6.59
CA LEU A 538 -3.33 -1.81 5.69
C LEU A 538 -2.27 -2.92 5.80
N PHE A 539 -0.99 -2.56 5.81
CA PHE A 539 0.11 -3.53 5.69
C PHE A 539 0.79 -3.90 7.02
N VAL A 540 0.82 -3.01 8.02
CA VAL A 540 1.62 -3.20 9.25
C VAL A 540 0.78 -3.11 10.52
N ALA A 541 -0.05 -2.08 10.67
CA ALA A 541 -0.86 -1.86 11.88
C ALA A 541 -2.28 -2.42 11.74
N ASN A 542 -2.39 -3.74 11.53
CA ASN A 542 -3.68 -4.44 11.40
C ASN A 542 -3.82 -5.61 12.39
N PRO A 543 -5.07 -6.05 12.69
CA PRO A 543 -5.30 -7.16 13.61
C PRO A 543 -4.69 -8.50 13.18
N ILE A 544 -4.39 -8.70 11.88
CA ILE A 544 -3.74 -9.91 11.38
C ILE A 544 -2.29 -9.98 11.85
N ILE A 545 -1.59 -8.83 11.90
CA ILE A 545 -0.23 -8.73 12.46
C ILE A 545 -0.24 -9.01 13.95
N THR A 546 -1.22 -8.49 14.70
CA THR A 546 -1.41 -8.83 16.12
C THR A 546 -1.62 -10.33 16.33
N TRP A 547 -2.47 -10.96 15.51
CA TRP A 547 -2.77 -12.40 15.61
C TRP A 547 -1.59 -13.30 15.21
N SER A 548 -0.88 -12.94 14.14
CA SER A 548 0.25 -13.72 13.63
C SER A 548 1.54 -13.54 14.43
N GLY A 549 1.65 -12.48 15.23
CA GLY A 549 2.87 -12.13 15.96
C GLY A 549 4.04 -11.73 15.05
N LEU A 550 3.80 -11.59 13.74
CA LEU A 550 4.78 -11.22 12.72
C LEU A 550 4.97 -9.70 12.65
N LEU A 551 5.18 -9.05 13.80
CA LEU A 551 5.56 -7.66 13.81
C LEU A 551 6.99 -7.53 13.23
N PRO A 552 7.21 -6.72 12.17
CA PRO A 552 8.54 -6.36 11.69
C PRO A 552 9.24 -5.35 12.61
N MET A 553 8.80 -5.25 13.87
CA MET A 553 9.40 -4.40 14.90
C MET A 553 10.43 -5.26 15.62
N GLY A 554 11.70 -4.84 15.53
CA GLY A 554 12.87 -5.62 15.91
C GLY A 554 12.98 -6.01 17.39
N HIS A 555 14.19 -6.42 17.78
CA HIS A 555 14.49 -6.98 19.10
C HIS A 555 13.92 -6.17 20.27
N LEU A 556 13.96 -4.82 20.21
CA LEU A 556 13.44 -3.92 21.24
C LEU A 556 11.96 -4.15 21.63
N PHE A 557 11.07 -4.38 20.66
CA PHE A 557 9.64 -4.64 20.97
C PHE A 557 9.49 -5.96 21.73
N LYS A 558 10.20 -7.01 21.26
CA LYS A 558 10.20 -8.32 21.90
C LYS A 558 10.77 -8.24 23.32
N THR A 559 11.89 -7.56 23.50
CA THR A 559 12.53 -7.35 24.82
C THR A 559 11.61 -6.61 25.77
N SER A 560 10.96 -5.53 25.32
CA SER A 560 10.00 -4.75 26.10
C SER A 560 8.79 -5.59 26.55
N MET A 561 8.21 -6.37 25.63
CA MET A 561 7.06 -7.23 25.95
C MET A 561 7.44 -8.41 26.83
N GLU A 562 8.64 -8.97 26.65
CA GLU A 562 9.12 -10.03 27.52
C GLU A 562 9.43 -9.51 28.93
N ALA A 563 10.02 -8.32 29.05
CA ALA A 563 10.23 -7.66 30.34
C ALA A 563 8.90 -7.39 31.07
N LEU A 564 7.88 -6.91 30.34
CA LEU A 564 6.53 -6.72 30.91
C LEU A 564 5.91 -8.04 31.40
N ARG A 565 6.04 -9.12 30.62
CA ARG A 565 5.53 -10.45 31.00
C ARG A 565 6.24 -11.01 32.22
N GLN A 566 7.55 -10.84 32.30
CA GLN A 566 8.33 -11.28 33.46
C GLN A 566 7.97 -10.45 34.69
N ARG A 567 7.85 -9.13 34.55
CA ARG A 567 7.41 -8.24 35.63
C ARG A 567 6.02 -8.56 36.15
N LYS A 568 5.12 -9.03 35.28
CA LYS A 568 3.78 -9.52 35.67
C LYS A 568 3.84 -10.80 36.52
N LYS A 569 4.83 -11.67 36.29
CA LYS A 569 5.02 -12.91 37.07
C LYS A 569 5.63 -12.65 38.45
N ASP A 570 6.35 -11.55 38.60
CA ASP A 570 6.99 -11.14 39.84
C ASP A 570 6.34 -9.86 40.40
N PRO A 571 5.18 -9.96 41.10
CA PRO A 571 4.49 -8.80 41.65
C PRO A 571 5.25 -8.14 42.81
N ASP A 572 6.13 -8.88 43.50
CA ASP A 572 6.88 -8.44 44.69
C ASP A 572 8.15 -7.65 44.35
N ALA A 573 8.51 -7.56 43.07
CA ALA A 573 9.56 -6.65 42.60
C ALA A 573 9.29 -5.18 43.01
N ARG A 574 10.33 -4.34 42.92
CA ARG A 574 10.29 -2.92 43.24
C ARG A 574 9.08 -2.22 42.60
N PHE A 575 8.49 -1.29 43.35
CA PHE A 575 7.35 -0.51 42.90
C PHE A 575 7.79 0.50 41.83
N ASP A 576 7.73 0.07 40.58
CA ASP A 576 8.11 0.81 39.38
C ASP A 576 6.91 1.44 38.65
N ILE A 577 7.19 2.07 37.51
CA ILE A 577 6.17 2.70 36.65
C ILE A 577 5.10 1.68 36.23
N VAL A 578 5.50 0.47 35.83
CA VAL A 578 4.56 -0.57 35.41
C VAL A 578 3.71 -1.06 36.57
N ALA A 579 4.23 -1.14 37.80
CA ALA A 579 3.46 -1.50 38.98
C ALA A 579 2.28 -0.52 39.22
N HIS A 580 2.50 0.78 38.98
CA HIS A 580 1.41 1.77 39.02
C HIS A 580 0.34 1.51 37.97
N TRP A 581 0.75 1.20 36.74
CA TRP A 581 -0.19 0.94 35.65
C TRP A 581 -0.93 -0.39 35.84
N LEU A 582 -0.25 -1.45 36.29
CA LEU A 582 -0.89 -2.71 36.63
C LEU A 582 -1.90 -2.54 37.77
N LYS A 583 -1.55 -1.75 38.80
CA LYS A 583 -2.48 -1.41 39.88
C LYS A 583 -3.72 -0.66 39.36
N ALA A 584 -3.52 0.36 38.52
CA ALA A 584 -4.62 1.10 37.91
C ALA A 584 -5.51 0.20 37.03
N HIS A 585 -4.92 -0.77 36.33
CA HIS A 585 -5.65 -1.77 35.53
C HIS A 585 -6.49 -2.69 36.41
N HIS A 586 -5.94 -3.15 37.54
CA HIS A 586 -6.67 -3.98 38.50
C HIS A 586 -7.82 -3.23 39.18
N GLU A 587 -7.66 -1.94 39.46
CA GLU A 587 -8.70 -1.10 40.07
C GLU A 587 -9.85 -0.79 39.10
N ARG A 588 -9.55 -0.55 37.82
CA ARG A 588 -10.56 -0.21 36.78
C ARG A 588 -10.31 -0.93 35.44
N PRO A 589 -10.59 -2.24 35.35
CA PRO A 589 -10.31 -3.03 34.16
C PRO A 589 -11.22 -2.72 32.96
N ASP A 590 -12.37 -2.10 33.20
CA ASP A 590 -13.36 -1.66 32.21
C ASP A 590 -12.89 -0.45 31.41
N LEU A 591 -12.20 0.49 32.06
CA LEU A 591 -11.70 1.72 31.46
C LEU A 591 -10.24 1.62 31.01
N PHE A 592 -9.46 0.77 31.68
CA PHE A 592 -8.04 0.65 31.43
C PHE A 592 -7.67 -0.80 31.19
N SER A 593 -7.48 -1.16 29.93
CA SER A 593 -7.22 -2.54 29.55
C SER A 593 -5.74 -2.90 29.69
N TYR A 594 -5.44 -4.19 29.82
CA TYR A 594 -4.05 -4.66 29.83
C TYR A 594 -3.32 -4.30 28.52
N ARG A 595 -4.04 -4.21 27.40
CA ARG A 595 -3.48 -3.78 26.11
C ARG A 595 -3.00 -2.32 26.14
N ASP A 596 -3.69 -1.45 26.88
CA ASP A 596 -3.26 -0.07 27.06
C ASP A 596 -1.92 -0.01 27.84
N VAL A 597 -1.73 -0.90 28.82
CA VAL A 597 -0.45 -1.05 29.54
C VAL A 597 0.64 -1.52 28.59
N GLU A 598 0.38 -2.54 27.76
CA GLU A 598 1.34 -3.04 26.75
C GLU A 598 1.74 -1.95 25.75
N ALA A 599 0.76 -1.21 25.22
CA ALA A 599 0.97 -0.12 24.27
C ALA A 599 1.83 1.01 24.88
N GLN A 600 1.49 1.44 26.09
CA GLN A 600 2.19 2.52 26.77
C GLN A 600 3.62 2.14 27.14
N THR A 601 3.81 0.92 27.63
CA THR A 601 5.13 0.42 28.04
C THR A 601 6.09 0.43 26.85
N THR A 602 5.68 -0.14 25.72
CA THR A 602 6.46 -0.16 24.49
C THR A 602 6.81 1.26 24.01
N THR A 603 5.81 2.14 24.00
CA THR A 603 5.98 3.52 23.55
C THR A 603 6.92 4.30 24.47
N SER A 604 6.83 4.07 25.79
CA SER A 604 7.62 4.79 26.79
C SER A 604 9.11 4.43 26.70
N ILE A 605 9.45 3.17 26.45
CA ILE A 605 10.84 2.73 26.28
C ILE A 605 11.45 3.35 25.03
N ALA A 606 10.78 3.23 23.89
CA ALA A 606 11.27 3.80 22.64
C ALA A 606 11.43 5.32 22.74
N ALA A 607 10.44 6.01 23.33
CA ALA A 607 10.48 7.47 23.49
C ALA A 607 11.57 7.92 24.49
N ALA A 608 11.69 7.26 25.65
CA ALA A 608 12.64 7.65 26.68
C ALA A 608 14.09 7.45 26.23
N SER A 609 14.42 6.27 25.70
CA SER A 609 15.80 5.94 25.34
C SER A 609 16.34 6.82 24.21
N ASP A 610 15.57 7.01 23.13
CA ASP A 610 16.03 7.78 21.98
C ASP A 610 16.17 9.28 22.31
N THR A 611 15.22 9.85 23.06
CA THR A 611 15.26 11.28 23.41
C THR A 611 16.36 11.62 24.42
N LEU A 612 16.56 10.77 25.43
CA LEU A 612 17.65 10.95 26.40
C LEU A 612 19.01 10.73 25.75
N SER A 613 19.14 9.75 24.84
CA SER A 613 20.37 9.57 24.05
C SER A 613 20.71 10.86 23.31
N CYS A 614 19.74 11.44 22.59
CA CYS A 614 19.95 12.68 21.86
C CYS A 614 20.35 13.84 22.78
N LEU A 615 19.78 13.92 23.99
CA LEU A 615 20.12 14.96 24.96
C LEU A 615 21.56 14.84 25.47
N LEU A 616 22.02 13.61 25.78
CA LEU A 616 23.38 13.36 26.25
C LEU A 616 24.43 13.54 25.15
N ILE A 617 24.07 13.20 23.90
CA ILE A 617 24.94 13.34 22.73
C ILE A 617 25.00 14.79 22.25
N ALA A 618 23.90 15.55 22.40
CA ALA A 618 23.82 16.90 21.89
C ALA A 618 24.97 17.73 22.48
N PRO A 619 25.86 18.30 21.64
CA PRO A 619 26.82 19.26 22.13
C PRO A 619 25.99 20.39 22.73
N LYS A 620 26.15 20.62 24.03
CA LYS A 620 25.68 21.83 24.69
C LYS A 620 26.16 22.95 23.77
N SER A 621 25.26 23.64 23.08
CA SER A 621 25.62 24.84 22.35
C SER A 621 26.17 25.77 23.42
N ILE A 622 27.49 25.76 23.56
CA ILE A 622 28.22 26.77 24.29
C ILE A 622 27.68 28.05 23.69
N ASN A 623 27.01 28.83 24.53
CA ASN A 623 26.59 30.19 24.23
C ASN A 623 27.77 30.85 23.51
N THR A 624 27.67 31.00 22.20
CA THR A 624 28.41 32.02 21.49
C THR A 624 27.60 33.28 21.68
N ASP A 625 28.22 34.21 22.38
CA ASP A 625 27.77 35.55 22.75
C ASP A 625 26.87 36.27 21.72
#